data_AF-A0A528VM76-F1
#
_entry.id   AF-A0A528VM76-F1
#
_cell.length_a   1.000
_cell.length_b   1.000
_cell.length_c   1.000
_cell.angle_alpha   90.00
_cell.angle_beta   90.00
_cell.angle_gamma   90.00
#
_symmetry.space_group_name_H-M   'P 1'
#
loop_
_entity.id
_entity.type
_entity.pdbx_description
1 polymer ?
#
loop_
_entity_poly.entity_id
_entity_poly.type
_entity_poly.pdbx_seq_one_letter_code
_entity_poly.pdbx_strand_id
1 'polypeptide(L)'
;MARILEQGKNRASAEEAGSFVDKYDELEAKIASERSAFMLRCKKIRDEQKELLDDAKSQGVSKKVVRTIAEARKLEAKAKDKMDSLEDDDKAFAVDIRAALGDYAGSPLGAAAVSATGQDSATAAIVDAATKAWDEADPKGKKKSAAAH
;
A
#
# COMPACT_ATOMS: atom_id res chain seq x y z
N MET A 1 33.49 34.27 45.88
CA MET A 1 32.26 35.08 45.88
C MET A 1 31.09 34.14 45.64
N ALA A 2 30.31 33.85 46.68
CA ALA A 2 29.20 32.91 46.63
C ALA A 2 28.03 33.52 45.85
N ARG A 3 27.57 32.85 44.79
CA ARG A 3 26.34 33.23 44.07
C ARG A 3 25.13 32.74 44.87
N ILE A 4 24.43 33.68 45.48
CA ILE A 4 23.18 33.45 46.22
C ILE A 4 22.13 32.94 45.22
N LEU A 5 21.59 31.77 45.53
CA LEU A 5 20.46 31.15 44.86
C LEU A 5 19.20 31.70 45.51
N GLU A 6 18.32 32.36 44.75
CA GLU A 6 16.87 32.41 45.06
C GLU A 6 16.05 32.81 43.82
N GLN A 7 15.18 31.87 43.44
CA GLN A 7 13.84 32.05 42.85
C GLN A 7 13.71 32.53 41.40
N GLY A 8 13.77 31.56 40.46
CA GLY A 8 13.24 31.74 39.10
C GLY A 8 13.77 30.79 38.03
N LYS A 9 13.69 29.47 38.23
CA LYS A 9 13.88 28.33 37.27
C LYS A 9 15.08 28.30 36.28
N ASN A 10 15.78 29.38 35.96
CA ASN A 10 16.91 29.41 35.04
C ASN A 10 18.15 30.00 35.73
N ARG A 11 19.29 29.30 35.61
CA ARG A 11 20.60 29.68 36.20
C ARG A 11 21.37 30.69 35.36
N ALA A 12 20.97 30.89 34.10
CA ALA A 12 21.60 31.79 33.15
C ALA A 12 21.01 33.21 33.27
N SER A 13 21.82 34.23 33.00
CA SER A 13 21.32 35.61 32.86
C SER A 13 20.39 35.74 31.66
N ALA A 14 19.59 36.81 31.59
CA ALA A 14 18.71 37.06 30.44
C ALA A 14 19.48 37.17 29.11
N GLU A 15 20.69 37.75 29.14
CA GLU A 15 21.58 37.84 27.97
C GLU A 15 22.12 36.47 27.55
N GLU A 16 22.54 35.66 28.52
CA GLU A 16 22.99 34.28 28.25
C GLU A 16 21.85 33.44 27.67
N ALA A 17 20.63 33.57 28.21
CA ALA A 17 19.42 32.92 27.70
C ALA A 17 19.05 33.39 26.28
N GLY A 18 19.15 34.70 26.01
CA GLY A 18 18.91 35.28 24.69
C GLY A 18 19.82 34.69 23.61
N SER A 19 21.11 34.47 23.92
CA SER A 19 22.06 33.87 22.98
C SER A 19 21.70 32.45 22.54
N PHE A 20 20.95 31.70 23.36
CA PHE A 20 20.43 30.38 22.97
C PHE A 20 19.25 30.48 22.03
N VAL A 21 18.39 31.50 22.20
CA VAL A 21 17.27 31.77 21.29
C VAL A 21 17.81 32.19 19.92
N ASP A 22 18.77 33.11 19.88
CA ASP A 22 19.40 33.55 18.62
C ASP A 22 20.02 32.38 17.86
N LYS A 23 20.78 31.51 18.57
CA LYS A 23 21.34 30.29 17.97
C LYS A 23 20.27 29.31 17.51
N TYR A 24 19.16 29.20 18.23
CA TYR A 24 18.06 28.32 17.83
C TYR A 24 17.39 28.84 16.55
N ASP A 25 17.16 30.14 16.45
CA ASP A 25 16.60 30.78 15.26
C ASP A 25 17.55 30.63 14.04
N GLU A 26 18.86 30.75 14.25
CA GLU A 26 19.85 30.44 13.20
C GLU A 26 19.77 28.97 12.74
N LEU A 27 19.58 28.03 13.66
CA LEU A 27 19.43 26.61 13.33
C LEU A 27 18.11 26.34 12.58
N GLU A 28 17.02 26.97 12.99
CA GLU A 28 15.73 26.90 12.28
C GLU A 28 15.84 27.48 10.86
N ALA A 29 16.55 28.60 10.69
CA ALA A 29 16.82 29.17 9.37
C ALA A 29 17.63 28.21 8.48
N LYS A 30 18.61 27.49 9.05
CA LYS A 30 19.36 26.45 8.33
C LYS A 30 18.46 25.28 7.92
N ILE A 31 17.59 24.80 8.81
CA ILE A 31 16.61 23.74 8.50
C ILE A 31 15.68 24.20 7.37
N ALA A 32 15.18 25.43 7.43
CA ALA A 32 14.31 25.99 6.40
C ALA A 32 15.02 26.07 5.03
N SER A 33 16.28 26.52 5.01
CA SER A 33 17.11 26.56 3.81
C SER A 33 17.30 25.17 3.19
N GLU A 34 17.66 24.17 4.00
CA GLU A 34 17.85 22.79 3.52
C GLU A 34 16.55 22.16 3.00
N ARG A 35 15.42 22.41 3.67
CA ARG A 35 14.10 21.99 3.19
C ARG A 35 13.78 22.62 1.83
N SER A 36 14.08 23.90 1.65
CA SER A 36 13.90 24.58 0.36
C SER A 36 14.77 23.96 -0.73
N ALA A 37 16.06 23.72 -0.44
CA ALA A 37 16.99 23.08 -1.38
C ALA A 37 16.53 21.66 -1.76
N PHE A 38 16.06 20.87 -0.79
CA PHE A 38 15.46 19.55 -1.05
C PHE A 38 14.24 19.65 -1.97
N MET A 39 13.32 20.58 -1.70
CA MET A 39 12.13 20.78 -2.53
C MET A 39 12.47 21.19 -3.96
N LEU A 40 13.49 22.04 -4.15
CA LEU A 40 14.00 22.42 -5.47
C LEU A 40 14.57 21.22 -6.23
N ARG A 41 15.33 20.35 -5.56
CA ARG A 41 15.83 19.09 -6.15
C ARG A 41 14.68 18.18 -6.57
N CYS A 42 13.69 17.99 -5.69
CA CYS A 42 12.50 17.21 -6.03
C CYS A 42 11.69 17.83 -7.16
N LYS A 43 11.63 19.16 -7.27
CA LYS A 43 10.94 19.84 -8.37
C LYS A 43 11.57 19.49 -9.72
N LYS A 44 12.91 19.56 -9.83
CA LYS A 44 13.64 19.17 -11.05
C LYS A 44 13.28 17.75 -11.50
N ILE A 45 13.34 16.79 -10.58
CA ILE A 45 12.98 15.39 -10.86
C ILE A 45 11.51 15.25 -11.28
N ARG A 46 10.60 16.01 -10.66
CA ARG A 46 9.18 16.00 -11.07
C ARG A 46 8.97 16.58 -12.47
N ASP A 47 9.79 17.52 -12.88
CA ASP A 47 9.73 18.10 -14.22
C ASP A 47 10.27 17.09 -15.25
N GLU A 48 11.39 16.42 -14.98
CA GLU A 48 11.89 15.27 -15.79
C GLU A 48 10.83 14.15 -15.91
N GLN A 49 10.13 13.83 -14.83
CA GLN A 49 9.02 12.87 -14.85
C GLN A 49 7.87 13.32 -15.76
N LYS A 50 7.58 14.63 -15.84
CA LYS A 50 6.52 15.13 -16.73
C LYS A 50 6.96 15.00 -18.18
N GLU A 51 8.20 15.38 -18.50
CA GLU A 51 8.77 15.24 -19.84
C GLU A 51 8.70 13.80 -20.32
N LEU A 52 9.14 12.83 -19.50
CA LEU A 52 9.02 11.40 -19.80
C LEU A 52 7.57 10.97 -20.08
N LEU A 53 6.61 11.48 -19.31
CA LEU A 53 5.20 11.16 -19.51
C LEU A 53 4.64 11.83 -20.78
N ASP A 54 5.13 13.01 -21.16
CA ASP A 54 4.80 13.65 -22.43
C ASP A 54 5.36 12.86 -23.62
N ASP A 55 6.58 12.34 -23.51
CA ASP A 55 7.18 11.44 -24.52
C ASP A 55 6.41 10.12 -24.62
N ALA A 56 6.03 9.52 -23.49
CA ALA A 56 5.19 8.32 -23.50
C ALA A 56 3.84 8.58 -24.23
N LYS A 57 3.26 9.76 -24.01
CA LYS A 57 2.01 10.16 -24.67
C LYS A 57 2.20 10.37 -26.18
N SER A 58 3.31 10.95 -26.62
CA SER A 58 3.61 11.12 -28.05
C SER A 58 3.75 9.77 -28.77
N GLN A 59 4.18 8.74 -28.04
CA GLN A 59 4.26 7.34 -28.50
C GLN A 59 2.93 6.58 -28.35
N GLY A 60 1.84 7.23 -27.94
CA GLY A 60 0.51 6.62 -27.80
C GLY A 60 0.24 5.93 -26.46
N VAL A 61 1.15 6.02 -25.49
CA VAL A 61 0.96 5.46 -24.15
C VAL A 61 0.35 6.50 -23.22
N SER A 62 -0.80 6.20 -22.61
CA SER A 62 -1.44 7.12 -21.67
C SER A 62 -0.59 7.35 -20.43
N LYS A 63 -0.38 8.64 -20.07
CA LYS A 63 0.32 9.05 -18.84
C LYS A 63 -0.22 8.37 -17.59
N LYS A 64 -1.55 8.17 -17.53
CA LYS A 64 -2.21 7.53 -16.38
C LYS A 64 -1.80 6.07 -16.25
N VAL A 65 -1.71 5.35 -17.38
CA VAL A 65 -1.31 3.94 -17.39
C VAL A 65 0.11 3.79 -16.86
N VAL A 66 1.05 4.61 -17.33
CA VAL A 66 2.45 4.59 -16.85
C VAL A 66 2.53 4.84 -15.34
N ARG A 67 1.82 5.85 -14.84
CA ARG A 67 1.77 6.16 -13.39
C ARG A 67 1.21 5.01 -12.58
N THR A 68 0.06 4.46 -12.99
CA THR A 68 -0.61 3.37 -12.27
C THR A 68 0.27 2.11 -12.22
N ILE A 69 0.95 1.75 -13.31
CA ILE A 69 1.86 0.60 -13.32
C ILE A 69 3.07 0.84 -12.40
N ALA A 70 3.67 2.03 -12.45
CA ALA A 70 4.79 2.38 -11.58
C ALA A 70 4.41 2.37 -10.09
N GLU A 71 3.21 2.87 -9.76
CA GLU A 71 2.65 2.83 -8.40
C GLU A 71 2.35 1.40 -7.94
N ALA A 72 1.77 0.57 -8.79
CA ALA A 72 1.51 -0.84 -8.49
C ALA A 72 2.81 -1.58 -8.14
N ARG A 73 3.86 -1.44 -8.97
CA ARG A 73 5.17 -2.04 -8.72
C ARG A 73 5.79 -1.57 -7.39
N LYS A 74 5.61 -0.29 -7.05
CA LYS A 74 6.09 0.26 -5.77
C LYS A 74 5.35 -0.35 -4.58
N LEU A 75 4.04 -0.59 -4.71
CA LEU A 75 3.25 -1.23 -3.65
C LEU A 75 3.61 -2.70 -3.50
N GLU A 76 3.83 -3.41 -4.60
CA GLU A 76 4.31 -4.81 -4.59
C GLU A 76 5.67 -4.92 -3.92
N ALA A 77 6.63 -4.05 -4.26
CA ALA A 77 7.94 -4.03 -3.62
C ALA A 77 7.82 -3.77 -2.11
N LYS A 78 6.99 -2.80 -1.70
CA LYS A 78 6.73 -2.55 -0.28
C LYS A 78 6.06 -3.70 0.44
N ALA A 79 5.13 -4.39 -0.22
CA ALA A 79 4.48 -5.57 0.32
C ALA A 79 5.52 -6.67 0.54
N LYS A 80 6.41 -6.86 -0.44
CA LYS A 80 7.55 -7.79 -0.32
C LYS A 80 8.48 -7.41 0.84
N ASP A 81 8.91 -6.15 0.93
CA ASP A 81 9.79 -5.70 2.02
C ASP A 81 9.17 -5.95 3.40
N LYS A 82 7.86 -5.77 3.54
CA LYS A 82 7.14 -6.08 4.79
C LYS A 82 7.12 -7.58 5.10
N MET A 83 6.91 -8.42 4.10
CA MET A 83 6.97 -9.88 4.26
C MET A 83 8.39 -10.33 4.61
N ASP A 84 9.40 -9.75 3.98
CA ASP A 84 10.80 -10.08 4.20
C ASP A 84 11.27 -9.61 5.60
N SER A 85 10.62 -8.59 6.17
CA SER A 85 10.91 -8.08 7.52
C SER A 85 10.37 -8.95 8.67
N LEU A 86 9.56 -9.97 8.37
CA LEU A 86 9.10 -10.93 9.37
C LEU A 86 10.26 -11.82 9.86
N GLU A 87 10.12 -12.38 11.06
CA GLU A 87 11.02 -13.43 11.54
C GLU A 87 10.79 -14.71 10.73
N ASP A 88 11.78 -15.59 10.64
CA ASP A 88 11.73 -16.73 9.72
C ASP A 88 10.60 -17.72 10.04
N ASP A 89 10.24 -17.87 11.32
CA ASP A 89 9.10 -18.67 11.76
C ASP A 89 7.75 -18.04 11.34
N ASP A 90 7.64 -16.71 11.44
CA ASP A 90 6.45 -15.96 11.03
C ASP A 90 6.29 -15.92 9.50
N LYS A 91 7.39 -15.96 8.73
CA LYS A 91 7.34 -16.06 7.27
C LYS A 91 6.69 -17.36 6.81
N ALA A 92 7.06 -18.48 7.43
CA ALA A 92 6.47 -19.78 7.11
C ALA A 92 4.97 -19.78 7.37
N PHE A 93 4.55 -19.27 8.53
CA PHE A 93 3.14 -19.15 8.87
C PHE A 93 2.39 -18.17 7.95
N ALA A 94 3.03 -17.06 7.55
CA ALA A 94 2.44 -16.10 6.61
C ALA A 94 2.22 -16.70 5.21
N VAL A 95 3.08 -17.62 4.76
CA VAL A 95 2.87 -18.39 3.52
C VAL A 95 1.67 -19.31 3.64
N ASP A 96 1.52 -20.01 4.76
CA ASP A 96 0.37 -20.90 5.01
C ASP A 96 -0.94 -20.12 5.11
N ILE A 97 -0.96 -18.99 5.81
CA ILE A 97 -2.10 -18.06 5.85
C ILE A 97 -2.44 -17.59 4.43
N ARG A 98 -1.45 -17.21 3.63
CA ARG A 98 -1.67 -16.75 2.26
C ARG A 98 -2.21 -17.84 1.35
N ALA A 99 -1.76 -19.08 1.53
CA ALA A 99 -2.30 -20.25 0.84
C ALA A 99 -3.76 -20.52 1.24
N ALA A 100 -4.08 -20.44 2.54
CA ALA A 100 -5.43 -20.62 3.05
C ALA A 100 -6.40 -19.51 2.64
N LEU A 101 -5.92 -18.27 2.54
CA LEU A 101 -6.70 -17.12 2.05
C LEU A 101 -7.00 -17.19 0.55
N GLY A 102 -6.39 -18.13 -0.19
CA GLY A 102 -6.65 -18.31 -1.62
C GLY A 102 -6.29 -17.06 -2.42
N ASP A 103 -5.16 -16.43 -2.09
CA ASP A 103 -4.77 -15.07 -2.50
C ASP A 103 -4.69 -14.84 -4.03
N TYR A 104 -4.79 -15.91 -4.82
CA TYR A 104 -4.89 -15.85 -6.28
C TYR A 104 -6.23 -16.33 -6.85
N ALA A 105 -7.08 -17.03 -6.10
CA ALA A 105 -8.32 -17.64 -6.61
C ALA A 105 -9.30 -16.61 -7.21
N GLY A 106 -9.34 -15.38 -6.68
CA GLY A 106 -10.14 -14.27 -7.22
C GLY A 106 -9.42 -13.36 -8.22
N SER A 107 -8.11 -13.56 -8.44
CA SER A 107 -7.35 -12.77 -9.41
C SER A 107 -7.47 -13.38 -10.82
N PRO A 108 -7.38 -12.59 -11.91
CA PRO A 108 -7.41 -13.14 -13.27
C PRO A 108 -6.36 -14.22 -13.52
N LEU A 109 -5.20 -14.13 -12.85
CA LEU A 109 -4.12 -15.11 -12.97
C LEU A 109 -4.39 -16.41 -12.20
N GLY A 110 -4.95 -16.33 -11.00
CA GLY A 110 -5.26 -17.55 -10.24
C GLY A 110 -6.58 -18.20 -10.62
N ALA A 111 -7.54 -17.44 -11.15
CA ALA A 111 -8.68 -18.04 -11.86
C ALA A 111 -8.19 -18.85 -13.08
N ALA A 112 -7.19 -18.34 -13.81
CA ALA A 112 -6.54 -19.08 -14.89
C ALA A 112 -5.78 -20.32 -14.38
N ALA A 113 -5.04 -20.21 -13.26
CA ALA A 113 -4.34 -21.34 -12.67
C ALA A 113 -5.28 -22.46 -12.16
N VAL A 114 -6.38 -22.09 -11.51
CA VAL A 114 -7.43 -23.03 -11.05
C VAL A 114 -8.15 -23.67 -12.24
N SER A 115 -8.37 -22.92 -13.33
CA SER A 115 -8.93 -23.50 -14.56
C SER A 115 -7.95 -24.42 -15.30
N ALA A 116 -6.65 -24.18 -15.16
CA ALA A 116 -5.60 -24.97 -15.80
C ALA A 116 -5.28 -26.27 -15.03
N THR A 117 -5.48 -26.31 -13.70
CA THR A 117 -5.26 -27.52 -12.90
C THR A 117 -6.40 -28.53 -12.97
N GLY A 118 -7.50 -28.22 -13.66
CA GLY A 118 -8.62 -29.13 -13.89
C GLY A 118 -9.42 -29.38 -12.62
N GLN A 119 -10.72 -29.10 -12.66
CA GLN A 119 -11.62 -29.57 -11.61
C GLN A 119 -11.57 -31.10 -11.59
N ASP A 120 -11.08 -31.66 -10.49
CA ASP A 120 -11.16 -33.09 -10.26
C ASP A 120 -12.63 -33.52 -10.35
N SER A 121 -12.90 -34.67 -10.97
CA SER A 121 -14.26 -35.14 -11.28
C SER A 121 -15.16 -35.23 -10.04
N ALA A 122 -14.55 -35.49 -8.87
CA ALA A 122 -15.20 -35.46 -7.58
C ALA A 122 -15.63 -34.05 -7.16
N THR A 123 -14.81 -33.04 -7.39
CA THR A 123 -15.14 -31.63 -7.10
C THR A 123 -16.24 -31.12 -8.01
N ALA A 124 -16.22 -31.50 -9.29
CA ALA A 124 -17.30 -31.17 -10.23
C ALA A 124 -18.64 -31.78 -9.79
N ALA A 125 -18.66 -33.03 -9.33
CA ALA A 125 -19.86 -33.70 -8.84
C ALA A 125 -20.41 -33.07 -7.54
N ILE A 126 -19.53 -32.65 -6.63
CA ILE A 126 -19.93 -31.98 -5.39
C ILE A 126 -20.51 -30.60 -5.67
N VAL A 127 -19.90 -29.83 -6.60
CA VAL A 127 -20.42 -28.52 -7.00
C VAL A 127 -21.79 -28.66 -7.68
N ASP A 128 -21.97 -29.62 -8.60
CA ASP A 128 -23.25 -29.86 -9.26
C ASP A 128 -24.34 -30.29 -8.26
N ALA A 129 -24.00 -31.14 -7.29
CA ALA A 129 -24.92 -31.54 -6.22
C ALA A 129 -25.29 -30.38 -5.30
N ALA A 130 -24.31 -29.52 -4.95
CA ALA A 130 -24.55 -28.35 -4.12
C ALA A 130 -25.41 -27.30 -4.84
N THR A 131 -25.17 -27.04 -6.12
CA THR A 131 -25.97 -26.09 -6.90
C THR A 131 -27.42 -26.57 -7.05
N LYS A 132 -27.64 -27.86 -7.33
CA LYS A 132 -28.99 -28.44 -7.37
C LYS A 132 -29.72 -28.32 -6.03
N ALA A 133 -29.04 -28.62 -4.93
CA ALA A 133 -29.64 -28.51 -3.59
C ALA A 133 -30.03 -27.06 -3.24
N TRP A 134 -29.25 -26.07 -3.70
CA TRP A 134 -29.54 -24.65 -3.50
C TRP A 134 -30.68 -24.15 -4.39
N ASP A 135 -30.74 -24.57 -5.65
CA ASP A 135 -31.81 -24.23 -6.58
C ASP A 135 -33.16 -24.86 -6.18
N GLU A 136 -33.15 -26.10 -5.65
CA GLU A 136 -34.33 -26.77 -5.12
C GLU A 136 -34.83 -26.18 -3.79
N ALA A 137 -33.93 -25.56 -3.02
CA ALA A 137 -34.25 -24.87 -1.77
C ALA A 137 -34.78 -23.43 -1.97
N ASP A 138 -34.69 -22.86 -3.18
CA ASP A 138 -35.26 -21.54 -3.48
C ASP A 138 -36.79 -21.64 -3.69
N PRO A 139 -37.62 -21.06 -2.78
CA PRO A 139 -39.08 -21.11 -2.90
C PRO A 139 -39.63 -20.38 -4.14
N LYS A 140 -38.81 -19.65 -4.92
CA LYS A 140 -39.23 -18.99 -6.16
C LYS A 140 -39.26 -19.90 -7.39
N GLY A 141 -38.63 -21.08 -7.38
CA GLY A 141 -38.65 -22.04 -8.50
C GLY A 141 -40.01 -22.73 -8.71
N LYS A 142 -40.78 -22.96 -7.62
CA LYS A 142 -42.07 -23.68 -7.67
C LYS A 142 -43.21 -22.95 -8.41
N LYS A 143 -43.06 -21.66 -8.74
CA LYS A 143 -44.10 -20.92 -9.49
C LYS A 143 -44.00 -21.06 -11.01
N LYS A 144 -42.92 -21.60 -11.57
CA LYS A 144 -42.78 -21.76 -13.03
C LYS A 144 -43.26 -23.10 -13.59
N SER A 145 -43.47 -24.14 -12.78
CA SER A 145 -43.96 -25.44 -13.27
C SER A 145 -45.49 -25.62 -13.18
N ALA A 146 -46.23 -24.67 -12.60
CA ALA A 146 -47.69 -24.71 -12.52
C ALA A 146 -48.41 -23.90 -13.62
N ALA A 147 -47.66 -23.38 -14.61
CA ALA A 147 -48.19 -22.60 -15.73
C ALA A 147 -47.69 -23.14 -17.07
N ALA A 148 -47.94 -24.42 -17.33
CA ALA A 148 -47.96 -24.99 -18.68
C ALA A 148 -48.94 -26.16 -18.67
N HIS A 149 -50.08 -25.92 -19.32
CA HIS A 149 -51.22 -26.79 -19.67
C HIS A 149 -51.22 -28.26 -19.24
#